data_AF-A0A4R3U8M9-F1
#
_entry.id   AF-A0A4R3U8M9-F1
#
_cell.length_a   1.000
_cell.length_b   1.000
_cell.length_c   1.000
_cell.angle_alpha   90.00
_cell.angle_beta   90.00
_cell.angle_gamma   90.00
#
_symmetry.space_group_name_H-M   'P 1'
#
loop_
_entity.id
_entity.type
_entity.pdbx_description
1 polymer ?
#
loop_
_entity_poly.entity_id
_entity_poly.type
_entity_poly.pdbx_seq_one_letter_code
_entity_poly.pdbx_strand_id
1 'polypeptide(L)'
;MNDNATESPSDGAAPALLLQELERLAPALEGFPVSPLLDVFMSAEQHDRASAYQLIDSCLVSWIAALEGTLDSYPHTADDSFLRVQARQRGARDALVRVQTVLAGNDVVPANRGQPC
;
A
#
# COMPACT_ATOMS: atom_id res chain seq x y z
N MET A 1 -40.67 12.32 19.62
CA MET A 1 -39.49 11.45 19.61
C MET A 1 -39.27 10.99 18.18
N ASN A 2 -38.35 11.64 17.47
CA ASN A 2 -37.91 11.21 16.13
C ASN A 2 -36.41 11.50 16.03
N ASP A 3 -35.63 10.66 16.71
CA ASP A 3 -34.19 10.58 16.60
C ASP A 3 -33.87 9.73 15.37
N ASN A 4 -33.80 10.35 14.19
CA ASN A 4 -33.25 9.72 12.99
C ASN A 4 -32.12 10.58 12.46
N ALA A 5 -31.05 10.68 13.25
CA ALA A 5 -29.74 11.10 12.75
C ALA A 5 -29.18 9.92 11.94
N THR A 6 -29.33 9.99 10.63
CA THR A 6 -28.58 9.16 9.69
C THR A 6 -27.10 9.55 9.85
N GLU A 7 -26.39 8.87 10.74
CA GLU A 7 -24.93 8.91 10.80
C GLU A 7 -24.41 8.27 9.52
N SER A 8 -24.13 9.09 8.50
CA SER A 8 -23.32 8.68 7.37
C SER A 8 -21.99 8.17 7.90
N PRO A 9 -21.61 6.90 7.69
CA PRO A 9 -20.31 6.42 8.12
C PRO A 9 -19.23 7.22 7.39
N SER A 10 -18.21 7.59 8.15
CA SER A 10 -17.03 8.37 7.79
C SER A 10 -16.32 7.89 6.49
N ASP A 11 -16.85 8.26 5.33
CA ASP A 11 -16.29 7.93 4.00
C ASP A 11 -15.01 8.74 3.69
N GLY A 12 -14.69 9.76 4.52
CA GLY A 12 -13.56 10.68 4.31
C GLY A 12 -12.30 10.42 5.15
N ALA A 13 -12.30 9.45 6.08
CA ALA A 13 -11.16 9.22 6.97
C ALA A 13 -10.08 8.29 6.36
N ALA A 14 -10.53 7.37 5.50
CA ALA A 14 -9.69 6.38 4.84
C ALA A 14 -8.55 6.99 3.97
N PRO A 15 -8.83 8.00 3.12
CA PRO A 15 -7.80 8.62 2.28
C PRO A 15 -6.74 9.38 3.09
N ALA A 16 -7.13 10.00 4.21
CA ALA A 16 -6.24 10.81 5.02
C ALA A 16 -5.16 9.97 5.74
N LEU A 17 -5.51 8.77 6.21
CA LEU A 17 -4.55 7.85 6.83
C LEU A 17 -3.54 7.31 5.83
N LEU A 18 -3.98 7.03 4.60
CA LEU A 18 -3.10 6.60 3.51
C LEU A 18 -2.09 7.70 3.15
N LEU A 19 -2.55 8.94 3.01
CA LEU A 19 -1.70 10.09 2.72
C LEU A 19 -0.68 10.35 3.84
N GLN A 20 -1.11 10.32 5.10
CA GLN A 20 -0.22 10.52 6.24
C GLN A 20 0.85 9.43 6.34
N GLU A 21 0.48 8.16 6.10
CA GLU A 21 1.46 7.08 6.07
C GLU A 21 2.44 7.21 4.90
N LEU A 22 1.99 7.69 3.73
CA LEU A 22 2.89 7.96 2.60
C LEU A 22 3.91 9.06 2.93
N GLU A 23 3.49 10.16 3.54
CA GLU A 23 4.41 11.23 3.94
C GLU A 23 5.47 10.71 4.90
N ARG A 24 5.08 9.86 5.85
CA ARG A 24 5.99 9.23 6.80
C ARG A 24 6.96 8.26 6.13
N LEU A 25 6.51 7.54 5.10
CA LEU A 25 7.27 6.51 4.39
C LEU A 25 8.05 7.03 3.18
N ALA A 26 7.81 8.27 2.75
CA ALA A 26 8.43 8.92 1.60
C ALA A 26 9.95 8.70 1.46
N PRO A 27 10.78 8.84 2.51
CA PRO A 27 12.22 8.60 2.37
C PRO A 27 12.58 7.14 2.05
N ALA A 28 11.79 6.17 2.53
CA ALA A 28 12.02 4.75 2.25
C ALA A 28 11.45 4.33 0.88
N LEU A 29 10.48 5.07 0.35
CA LEU A 29 9.84 4.83 -0.94
C LEU A 29 10.53 5.58 -2.09
N GLU A 30 11.65 6.24 -1.84
CA GLU A 30 12.42 6.94 -2.87
C GLU A 30 12.82 5.98 -4.00
N GLY A 31 12.38 6.29 -5.23
CA GLY A 31 12.60 5.46 -6.42
C GLY A 31 11.43 4.53 -6.76
N PHE A 32 10.36 4.49 -5.95
CA PHE A 32 9.13 3.77 -6.25
C PHE A 32 8.01 4.76 -6.59
N PRO A 33 7.27 4.58 -7.71
CA PRO A 33 6.20 5.48 -8.11
C PRO A 33 4.90 5.21 -7.33
N VAL A 34 4.97 5.16 -6.00
CA VAL A 34 3.82 4.86 -5.13
C VAL A 34 2.84 6.04 -5.07
N SER A 35 3.33 7.27 -4.85
CA SER A 35 2.50 8.47 -4.81
C SER A 35 1.65 8.65 -6.08
N PRO A 36 2.22 8.65 -7.31
CA PRO A 36 1.41 8.83 -8.51
C PRO A 36 0.43 7.68 -8.76
N LEU A 37 0.75 6.46 -8.32
CA LEU A 37 -0.18 5.32 -8.39
C LEU A 37 -1.38 5.51 -7.45
N LEU A 38 -1.14 6.00 -6.24
CA LEU A 38 -2.20 6.28 -5.27
C LEU A 38 -3.04 7.48 -5.68
N ASP A 39 -2.46 8.49 -6.33
CA ASP A 39 -3.22 9.59 -6.95
C ASP A 39 -4.22 9.09 -7.99
N VAL A 40 -3.84 8.09 -8.80
CA VAL A 40 -4.77 7.44 -9.75
C VAL A 40 -5.92 6.75 -9.02
N PHE A 41 -5.67 6.04 -7.92
CA PHE A 41 -6.74 5.40 -7.15
C PHE A 41 -7.65 6.40 -6.42
N MET A 42 -7.08 7.47 -5.86
CA MET A 42 -7.85 8.51 -5.19
C MET A 42 -8.71 9.32 -6.17
N SER A 43 -8.22 9.51 -7.41
CA SER A 43 -8.94 10.22 -8.47
C SER A 43 -9.88 9.31 -9.28
N ALA A 44 -9.76 7.99 -9.18
CA ALA A 44 -10.63 7.05 -9.88
C ALA A 44 -12.08 7.17 -9.43
N GLU A 45 -13.00 7.10 -10.42
CA GLU A 45 -14.43 7.00 -10.16
C GLU A 45 -14.77 5.70 -9.46
N GLN A 46 -15.90 5.66 -8.75
CA GLN A 46 -16.27 4.52 -7.90
C GLN A 46 -16.27 3.16 -8.63
N HIS A 47 -16.64 3.15 -9.92
CA HIS A 47 -16.67 1.94 -10.74
C HIS A 47 -15.28 1.47 -11.21
N ASP A 48 -14.30 2.38 -11.27
CA ASP A 48 -12.93 2.10 -11.67
C ASP A 48 -11.97 1.89 -10.47
N ARG A 49 -12.39 2.26 -9.25
CA ARG A 49 -11.58 2.10 -8.03
C ARG A 49 -11.11 0.68 -7.79
N ALA A 50 -11.95 -0.32 -8.04
CA ALA A 50 -11.56 -1.73 -7.89
C ALA A 50 -10.45 -2.13 -8.88
N SER A 51 -10.54 -1.66 -10.12
CA SER A 51 -9.52 -1.88 -11.15
C SER A 51 -8.22 -1.14 -10.82
N ALA A 52 -8.32 0.10 -10.35
CA ALA A 52 -7.17 0.89 -9.89
C ALA A 52 -6.50 0.24 -8.68
N TYR A 53 -7.27 -0.23 -7.69
CA TYR A 53 -6.76 -0.99 -6.54
C TYR A 53 -6.00 -2.24 -6.99
N GLN A 54 -6.58 -3.06 -7.87
CA GLN A 54 -5.93 -4.28 -8.36
C GLN A 54 -4.60 -4.01 -9.08
N LEU A 55 -4.54 -2.93 -9.87
CA LEU A 55 -3.32 -2.52 -10.55
C LEU A 55 -2.24 -2.12 -9.53
N ILE A 56 -2.61 -1.33 -8.52
CA ILE A 56 -1.68 -0.87 -7.48
C ILE A 56 -1.19 -2.05 -6.65
N ASP A 57 -2.10 -2.91 -6.20
CA ASP A 57 -1.76 -4.12 -5.44
C ASP A 57 -0.79 -5.01 -6.23
N SER A 58 -1.05 -5.22 -7.52
CA SER A 58 -0.16 -5.99 -8.40
C SER A 58 1.25 -5.38 -8.52
N CYS A 59 1.34 -4.05 -8.63
CA CYS A 59 2.62 -3.34 -8.64
C CYS A 59 3.35 -3.49 -7.29
N LEU A 60 2.66 -3.28 -6.17
CA LEU A 60 3.23 -3.40 -4.84
C LEU A 60 3.76 -4.82 -4.58
N VAL A 61 2.97 -5.86 -4.88
CA VAL A 61 3.39 -7.26 -4.76
C VAL A 61 4.63 -7.55 -5.59
N SER A 62 4.67 -7.07 -6.83
CA SER A 62 5.81 -7.31 -7.73
C SER A 62 7.09 -6.65 -7.22
N TRP A 63 7.01 -5.42 -6.71
CA TRP A 63 8.17 -4.72 -6.15
C TRP A 63 8.64 -5.33 -4.83
N ILE A 64 7.71 -5.73 -3.95
CA ILE A 64 8.04 -6.44 -2.71
C ILE A 64 8.78 -7.74 -3.04
N ALA A 65 8.26 -8.56 -3.95
CA ALA A 65 8.89 -9.81 -4.35
C ALA A 65 10.29 -9.60 -4.96
N ALA A 66 10.46 -8.57 -5.79
CA ALA A 66 11.77 -8.23 -6.36
C ALA A 66 12.79 -7.83 -5.28
N LEU A 67 12.36 -7.06 -4.27
CA LEU A 67 13.20 -6.70 -3.14
C LEU A 67 13.54 -7.92 -2.27
N GLU A 68 12.58 -8.79 -1.98
CA GLU A 68 12.80 -10.02 -1.22
C GLU A 68 13.79 -10.95 -1.90
N GLY A 69 13.63 -11.20 -3.20
CA GLY A 69 14.59 -11.99 -3.96
C GLY A 69 16.00 -11.39 -3.98
N THR A 70 16.11 -10.06 -4.00
CA THR A 70 17.41 -9.37 -3.90
C THR A 70 18.01 -9.52 -2.51
N LEU A 71 17.18 -9.37 -1.47
CA LEU A 71 17.59 -9.48 -0.06
C LEU A 71 18.10 -10.88 0.29
N ASP A 72 17.44 -11.93 -0.25
CA ASP A 72 17.83 -13.33 -0.05
C ASP A 72 19.12 -13.70 -0.80
N SER A 73 19.48 -12.95 -1.84
CA SER A 73 20.66 -13.20 -2.67
C SER A 73 21.95 -12.60 -2.10
N TYR A 74 21.91 -11.85 -0.99
CA TYR A 74 23.12 -11.24 -0.43
C TYR A 74 24.01 -12.27 0.28
N PRO A 75 25.33 -12.30 -0.02
CA PRO A 75 26.26 -13.17 0.69
C PRO A 75 26.43 -12.73 2.15
N HIS A 76 26.63 -13.70 3.06
CA HIS A 76 26.79 -13.45 4.50
C HIS A 76 28.06 -12.66 4.88
N THR A 77 28.99 -12.44 3.94
CA THR A 77 30.27 -11.75 4.14
C THR A 77 30.32 -10.44 3.34
N ALA A 78 29.29 -9.61 3.47
CA ALA A 78 29.16 -8.40 2.68
C ALA A 78 29.88 -7.20 3.33
N ASP A 79 30.64 -6.43 2.54
CA ASP A 79 31.26 -5.17 2.99
C ASP A 79 30.21 -4.15 3.47
N ASP A 80 30.64 -3.14 4.25
CA ASP A 80 29.77 -2.09 4.80
C ASP A 80 28.88 -1.39 3.77
N SER A 81 29.33 -1.26 2.52
CA SER A 81 28.53 -0.70 1.43
C SER A 81 27.33 -1.57 1.06
N PHE A 82 27.49 -2.88 1.05
CA PHE A 82 26.41 -3.83 0.80
C PHE A 82 25.41 -3.85 1.95
N LEU A 83 25.86 -3.77 3.20
CA LEU A 83 24.98 -3.68 4.37
C LEU A 83 24.09 -2.44 4.32
N ARG A 84 24.62 -1.30 3.85
CA ARG A 84 23.83 -0.07 3.64
C ARG A 84 22.76 -0.24 2.55
N VAL A 85 23.12 -0.87 1.43
CA VAL A 85 22.16 -1.13 0.34
C VAL A 85 21.08 -2.12 0.80
N GLN A 86 21.47 -3.19 1.50
CA GLN A 86 20.54 -4.16 2.07
C GLN A 86 19.59 -3.50 3.07
N ALA A 87 20.10 -2.65 3.96
CA ALA A 87 19.27 -1.89 4.90
C ALA A 87 18.28 -0.97 4.18
N ARG A 88 18.72 -0.28 3.12
CA ARG A 88 17.84 0.57 2.29
C ARG A 88 16.74 -0.25 1.61
N GLN A 89 17.09 -1.38 1.00
CA GLN A 89 16.14 -2.27 0.35
C GLN A 89 15.14 -2.89 1.32
N ARG A 90 15.60 -3.27 2.52
CA ARG A 90 14.71 -3.75 3.58
C ARG A 90 13.75 -2.66 4.05
N GLY A 91 14.24 -1.43 4.24
CA GLY A 91 13.41 -0.27 4.55
C GLY A 91 12.35 0.01 3.48
N ALA A 92 12.73 -0.05 2.20
CA ALA A 92 11.80 0.09 1.08
C ALA A 92 10.75 -1.03 1.06
N ARG A 93 11.17 -2.28 1.28
CA ARG A 93 10.25 -3.43 1.33
C ARG A 93 9.22 -3.26 2.45
N ASP A 94 9.67 -2.91 3.65
CA ASP A 94 8.79 -2.73 4.80
C ASP A 94 7.82 -1.56 4.59
N ALA A 95 8.28 -0.48 3.96
CA ALA A 95 7.43 0.64 3.57
C ALA A 95 6.36 0.23 2.55
N LEU A 96 6.72 -0.53 1.51
CA LEU A 96 5.76 -1.03 0.51
C LEU A 96 4.71 -1.97 1.12
N VAL A 97 5.13 -2.89 1.99
CA VAL A 97 4.21 -3.77 2.74
C VAL A 97 3.25 -2.96 3.60
N ARG A 98 3.74 -1.89 4.23
CA ARG A 98 2.91 -0.99 5.03
C ARG A 98 1.88 -0.26 4.18
N VAL A 99 2.28 0.28 3.02
CA VAL A 99 1.36 0.90 2.06
C VAL A 99 0.30 -0.09 1.61
N GLN A 100 0.68 -1.32 1.25
CA GLN A 100 -0.27 -2.36 0.85
C GLN A 100 -1.28 -2.69 1.95
N THR A 101 -0.82 -2.81 3.20
CA THR A 101 -1.66 -3.09 4.36
C THR A 101 -2.68 -1.98 4.60
N VAL A 102 -2.24 -0.73 4.51
CA VAL A 102 -3.11 0.44 4.66
C VAL A 102 -4.09 0.52 3.49
N LEU A 103 -3.65 0.30 2.25
CA LEU A 103 -4.51 0.31 1.07
C LEU A 103 -5.61 -0.75 1.17
N ALA A 104 -5.27 -1.98 1.56
CA ALA A 104 -6.23 -3.06 1.78
C ALA A 104 -7.22 -2.78 2.93
N GLY A 105 -6.80 -2.01 3.95
CA GLY A 105 -7.67 -1.56 5.03
C GLY A 105 -8.62 -0.43 4.64
N ASN A 106 -8.35 0.28 3.53
CA ASN A 106 -9.17 1.39 3.01
C ASN A 106 -10.14 0.93 1.91
N ASP A 107 -9.83 -0.13 1.18
CA ASP A 107 -10.73 -0.77 0.21
C ASP A 107 -11.70 -1.74 0.90
N VAL A 108 -12.40 -1.32 1.96
CA VAL A 108 -13.50 -2.14 2.52
C VAL A 108 -14.65 -2.17 1.50
N VAL A 109 -14.47 -2.97 0.45
CA VAL A 109 -15.54 -3.61 -0.31
C VAL A 109 -16.32 -4.45 0.70
N PRO A 110 -17.66 -4.30 0.79
CA PRO A 110 -18.48 -5.06 1.71
C PRO A 110 -18.33 -6.56 1.43
N ALA A 111 -18.27 -7.33 2.51
CA ALA A 111 -18.22 -8.78 2.54
C ALA A 111 -19.04 -9.45 1.43
N ASN A 112 -18.37 -9.93 0.38
CA ASN A 112 -18.95 -10.93 -0.52
C ASN A 112 -17.86 -11.81 -1.15
N ARG A 113 -16.93 -12.27 -0.30
CA ARG A 113 -16.20 -13.52 -0.60
C ARG A 113 -17.13 -14.68 -0.27
N GLY A 114 -17.89 -15.08 -1.28
CA GLY A 114 -18.39 -16.44 -1.50
C GLY A 114 -18.96 -17.18 -0.30
N GLN A 115 -20.27 -17.07 -0.10
CA GLN A 115 -21.03 -18.22 0.38
C GLN A 115 -20.92 -19.32 -0.69
N PRO A 116 -20.36 -20.51 -0.39
CA PRO A 116 -20.59 -21.67 -1.23
C PRO A 116 -22.07 -22.00 -1.19
N CYS A 117 -22.65 -22.27 -2.37
CA CYS A 117 -24.01 -22.77 -2.55
C CYS A 117 -24.23 -24.07 -1.77
#